data_AF-A0A6G8Q8M5-F1
#
_entry.id   AF-A0A6G8Q8M5-F1
#
_cell.length_a   1.000
_cell.length_b   1.000
_cell.length_c   1.000
_cell.angle_alpha   90.00
_cell.angle_beta   90.00
_cell.angle_gamma   90.00
#
_symmetry.space_group_name_H-M   'P 1'
#
loop_
_entity.id
_entity.type
_entity.pdbx_description
1 polymer ?
#
loop_
_entity_poly.entity_id
_entity_poly.type
_entity_poly.pdbx_seq_one_letter_code
_entity_poly.pdbx_strand_id
1 'polypeptide(L)'
;MGGPDERSERRRVDPTDEWEQLALLCRWPEQLAYEEVRPLTLFGASVAQRASETGSAERTLYRKVARFEEEGMESLFDAAGAKRRPLPPIIRRMIVELKAEHPRFSLGEIGTICYVRTGRRPGKHTIERVLAEEPVPLRILRRFEPYHEISEARERRRAVVALHAEGWTVKAIAGYMGINRDTVYTILKRWIEEGEAGL
;
A
#
# COMPACT_ATOMS: atom_id res chain seq x y z
N MET A 1 -29.75 -23.61 -37.73
CA MET A 1 -28.66 -24.48 -37.25
C MET A 1 -28.37 -24.11 -35.81
N GLY A 2 -28.75 -24.97 -34.86
CA GLY A 2 -28.46 -24.77 -33.44
C GLY A 2 -27.04 -25.25 -33.14
N GLY A 3 -26.23 -24.37 -32.53
CA GLY A 3 -24.91 -24.73 -32.02
C GLY A 3 -25.01 -25.70 -30.83
N PRO A 4 -23.95 -26.48 -30.55
CA PRO A 4 -24.01 -27.53 -29.56
C PRO A 4 -24.26 -26.94 -28.16
N ASP A 5 -25.27 -27.48 -27.50
CA ASP A 5 -25.63 -27.25 -26.11
C ASP A 5 -24.49 -27.78 -25.23
N GLU A 6 -23.46 -26.97 -24.97
CA GLU A 6 -22.43 -27.24 -23.96
C GLU A 6 -23.05 -27.09 -22.56
N ARG A 7 -23.98 -27.99 -22.21
CA ARG A 7 -24.18 -28.34 -20.81
C ARG A 7 -22.93 -29.08 -20.37
N SER A 8 -21.96 -28.34 -19.83
CA SER A 8 -20.91 -28.91 -19.00
C SER A 8 -21.55 -29.93 -18.06
N GLU A 9 -21.25 -31.22 -18.26
CA GLU A 9 -21.67 -32.28 -17.35
C GLU A 9 -21.19 -31.89 -15.96
N ARG A 10 -22.10 -31.40 -15.11
CA ARG A 10 -21.78 -31.12 -13.71
C ARG A 10 -21.34 -32.45 -13.11
N ARG A 11 -20.03 -32.57 -12.84
CA ARG A 11 -19.46 -33.75 -12.18
C ARG A 11 -20.26 -33.98 -10.91
N ARG A 12 -21.00 -35.08 -10.86
CA ARG A 12 -21.78 -35.48 -9.68
C ARG A 12 -20.77 -36.02 -8.67
N VAL A 13 -20.64 -35.32 -7.56
CA VAL A 13 -19.82 -35.72 -6.41
C VAL A 13 -20.80 -36.01 -5.28
N ASP A 14 -20.59 -37.10 -4.55
CA ASP A 14 -21.42 -37.43 -3.40
C ASP A 14 -21.30 -36.34 -2.32
N PRO A 15 -22.38 -36.04 -1.57
CA PRO A 15 -22.31 -35.11 -0.45
C PRO A 15 -21.25 -35.55 0.56
N THR A 16 -20.46 -34.59 1.03
CA THR A 16 -19.37 -34.80 1.99
C THR A 16 -19.34 -33.67 3.00
N ASP A 17 -19.05 -33.99 4.26
CA ASP A 17 -18.87 -33.01 5.33
C ASP A 17 -17.37 -32.75 5.63
N GLU A 18 -16.48 -33.50 4.98
CA GLU A 18 -15.03 -33.39 5.15
C GLU A 18 -14.53 -32.07 4.56
N TRP A 19 -13.95 -31.22 5.42
CA TRP A 19 -13.53 -29.86 5.04
C TRP A 19 -12.56 -29.86 3.84
N GLU A 20 -11.58 -30.75 3.84
CA GLU A 20 -10.58 -30.83 2.75
C GLU A 20 -11.25 -31.13 1.40
N GLN A 21 -12.30 -31.94 1.38
CA GLN A 21 -13.04 -32.26 0.16
C GLN A 21 -13.97 -31.13 -0.23
N LEU A 22 -14.70 -30.55 0.73
CA LEU A 22 -15.58 -29.40 0.50
C LEU A 22 -14.81 -28.19 -0.05
N ALA A 23 -13.62 -27.92 0.48
CA ALA A 23 -12.78 -26.81 0.04
C ALA A 23 -12.37 -26.93 -1.43
N LEU A 24 -12.11 -28.15 -1.92
CA LEU A 24 -11.79 -28.42 -3.32
C LEU A 24 -12.99 -28.23 -4.26
N LEU A 25 -14.21 -28.34 -3.75
CA LEU A 25 -15.45 -28.17 -4.52
C LEU A 25 -15.91 -26.70 -4.58
N CYS A 26 -15.42 -25.85 -3.66
CA CYS A 26 -15.77 -24.44 -3.62
C CYS A 26 -15.10 -23.68 -4.77
N ARG A 27 -15.91 -23.12 -5.67
CA ARG A 27 -15.40 -22.33 -6.82
C ARG A 27 -15.16 -20.86 -6.50
N TRP A 28 -15.87 -20.35 -5.49
CA TRP A 28 -15.86 -18.95 -5.12
C TRP A 28 -15.37 -18.79 -3.68
N PRO A 29 -14.57 -17.76 -3.37
CA PRO A 29 -14.12 -17.48 -2.01
C PRO A 29 -15.27 -17.36 -1.00
N GLU A 30 -16.40 -16.79 -1.42
CA GLU A 30 -17.58 -16.59 -0.59
C GLU A 30 -18.28 -17.91 -0.27
N GLN A 31 -18.25 -18.86 -1.23
CA GLN A 31 -18.76 -20.21 -1.00
C GLN A 31 -17.87 -20.96 0.01
N LEU A 32 -16.54 -20.82 -0.12
CA LEU A 32 -15.61 -21.39 0.85
C LEU A 32 -15.81 -20.78 2.24
N ALA A 33 -15.97 -19.46 2.32
CA ALA A 33 -16.23 -18.73 3.56
C ALA A 33 -17.56 -19.17 4.19
N TYR A 34 -18.60 -19.41 3.38
CA TYR A 34 -19.88 -19.94 3.84
C TYR A 34 -19.71 -21.32 4.45
N GLU A 35 -19.11 -22.27 3.72
CA GLU A 35 -18.92 -23.64 4.24
C GLU A 35 -18.03 -23.65 5.50
N GLU A 36 -17.10 -22.71 5.64
CA GLU A 36 -16.28 -22.56 6.85
C GLU A 36 -17.14 -22.22 8.09
N VAL A 37 -18.08 -21.27 7.95
CA VAL A 37 -18.91 -20.77 9.06
C VAL A 37 -20.25 -21.51 9.21
N ARG A 38 -20.69 -22.24 8.19
CA ARG A 38 -22.00 -22.91 8.14
C ARG A 38 -22.20 -23.88 9.32
N PRO A 39 -21.22 -24.73 9.71
CA PRO A 39 -21.40 -25.58 10.88
C PRO A 39 -21.56 -24.82 12.20
N LEU A 40 -20.89 -23.67 12.32
CA LEU A 40 -20.94 -22.84 13.53
C LEU A 40 -22.29 -22.11 13.65
N THR A 41 -22.78 -21.58 12.54
CA THR A 41 -23.98 -20.73 12.48
C THR A 41 -25.28 -21.51 12.38
N LEU A 42 -25.32 -22.59 11.57
CA LEU A 42 -26.54 -23.38 11.37
C LEU A 42 -26.66 -24.57 12.32
N PHE A 43 -25.54 -25.16 12.73
CA PHE A 43 -25.54 -26.42 13.48
C PHE A 43 -24.97 -26.27 14.89
N GLY A 44 -24.53 -25.08 15.29
CA GLY A 44 -24.00 -24.81 16.63
C GLY A 44 -22.72 -25.57 16.95
N ALA A 45 -21.91 -25.90 15.94
CA ALA A 45 -20.67 -26.62 16.12
C ALA A 45 -19.63 -25.81 16.93
N SER A 46 -18.66 -26.51 17.51
CA SER A 46 -17.59 -25.89 18.30
C SER A 46 -16.61 -25.10 17.43
N VAL A 47 -16.34 -23.84 17.80
CA VAL A 47 -15.35 -22.99 17.12
C VAL A 47 -13.94 -23.59 17.20
N ALA A 48 -13.57 -24.19 18.33
CA ALA A 48 -12.25 -24.80 18.52
C ALA A 48 -12.06 -26.03 17.62
N GLN A 49 -13.11 -26.86 17.49
CA GLN A 49 -13.09 -28.00 16.58
C GLN A 49 -12.98 -27.52 15.13
N ARG A 50 -13.82 -26.55 14.75
CA ARG A 50 -13.82 -26.02 13.38
C ARG A 50 -12.51 -25.34 13.00
N ALA A 51 -11.89 -24.63 13.94
CA ALA A 51 -10.55 -24.05 13.77
C ALA A 51 -9.51 -25.12 13.43
N SER A 52 -9.56 -26.25 14.14
CA SER A 52 -8.65 -27.37 13.92
C SER A 52 -8.88 -28.04 12.55
N GLU A 53 -10.14 -28.24 12.15
CA GLU A 53 -10.51 -28.81 10.85
C GLU A 53 -10.09 -27.92 9.67
N THR A 54 -10.24 -26.61 9.82
CA THR A 54 -10.04 -25.64 8.72
C THR A 54 -8.65 -25.04 8.66
N GLY A 55 -7.86 -25.19 9.72
CA GLY A 55 -6.58 -24.50 9.91
C GLY A 55 -6.73 -23.00 10.23
N SER A 56 -7.95 -22.51 10.45
CA SER A 56 -8.21 -21.12 10.81
C SER A 56 -7.97 -20.86 12.30
N ALA A 57 -7.51 -19.67 12.65
CA ALA A 57 -7.43 -19.26 14.05
C ALA A 57 -8.85 -19.05 14.64
N GLU A 58 -9.10 -19.54 15.86
CA GLU A 58 -10.40 -19.41 16.54
C GLU A 58 -10.91 -17.96 16.57
N ARG A 59 -10.02 -16.99 16.87
CA ARG A 59 -10.37 -15.56 16.87
C ARG A 59 -10.90 -15.08 15.52
N THR A 60 -10.38 -15.61 14.42
CA THR A 60 -10.85 -15.29 13.07
C THR A 60 -12.24 -15.86 12.84
N LEU A 61 -12.50 -17.09 13.27
CA LEU A 61 -13.81 -17.73 13.17
C LEU A 61 -14.86 -16.99 14.00
N TYR A 62 -14.58 -16.66 15.27
CA TYR A 62 -15.48 -15.84 16.09
C TYR A 62 -15.85 -14.52 15.40
N ARG A 63 -14.86 -13.84 14.79
CA ARG A 63 -15.10 -12.59 14.06
C ARG A 63 -15.94 -12.80 12.80
N LYS A 64 -15.76 -13.92 12.09
CA LYS A 64 -16.54 -14.26 10.89
C LYS A 64 -17.99 -14.59 11.27
N VAL A 65 -18.18 -15.41 12.31
CA VAL A 65 -19.51 -15.78 12.83
C VAL A 65 -20.29 -14.56 13.29
N ALA A 66 -19.70 -13.72 14.16
CA ALA A 66 -20.38 -12.51 14.64
C ALA A 66 -20.82 -11.58 13.50
N ARG A 67 -19.99 -11.47 12.45
CA ARG A 67 -20.34 -10.67 11.27
C ARG A 67 -21.44 -11.32 10.43
N PHE A 68 -21.42 -12.65 10.30
CA PHE A 68 -22.48 -13.39 9.62
C PHE A 68 -23.81 -13.28 10.37
N GLU A 69 -23.79 -13.25 11.70
CA GLU A 69 -24.98 -13.04 12.52
C GLU A 69 -25.55 -11.61 12.37
N GLU A 70 -24.68 -10.60 12.22
CA GLU A 70 -25.07 -9.20 12.06
C GLU A 70 -25.49 -8.84 10.63
N GLU A 71 -24.73 -9.27 9.63
CA GLU A 71 -24.83 -8.85 8.23
C GLU A 71 -25.36 -9.98 7.30
N GLY A 72 -25.52 -11.21 7.80
CA GLY A 72 -26.00 -12.34 7.02
C GLY A 72 -25.04 -12.75 5.90
N MET A 73 -25.60 -13.12 4.74
CA MET A 73 -24.82 -13.52 3.57
C MET A 73 -23.93 -12.39 3.02
N GLU A 74 -24.27 -11.12 3.27
CA GLU A 74 -23.46 -9.96 2.84
C GLU A 74 -22.05 -10.01 3.46
N SER A 75 -21.91 -10.57 4.66
CA SER A 75 -20.64 -10.74 5.37
C SER A 75 -19.63 -11.66 4.67
N LEU A 76 -20.11 -12.55 3.79
CA LEU A 76 -19.32 -13.57 3.09
C LEU A 76 -18.64 -13.02 1.85
N PHE A 77 -19.30 -12.08 1.18
CA PHE A 77 -18.70 -11.30 0.11
C PHE A 77 -17.67 -10.42 0.77
N ASP A 78 -16.45 -10.36 0.21
CA ASP A 78 -15.38 -9.50 0.69
C ASP A 78 -15.98 -8.15 1.06
N ALA A 79 -16.16 -7.91 2.38
CA ALA A 79 -16.73 -6.68 2.88
C ALA A 79 -15.76 -5.60 2.46
N ALA A 80 -16.00 -5.00 1.28
CA ALA A 80 -15.05 -4.25 0.48
C ALA A 80 -14.06 -3.53 1.41
N GLY A 81 -12.87 -4.13 1.53
CA GLY A 81 -12.04 -4.14 2.73
C GLY A 81 -12.28 -3.00 3.72
N ALA A 82 -13.12 -3.22 4.73
CA ALA A 82 -13.30 -2.33 5.88
C ALA A 82 -13.19 -0.84 5.52
N LYS A 83 -13.94 -0.33 4.51
CA LYS A 83 -13.88 1.05 3.97
C LYS A 83 -12.60 1.78 4.37
N ARG A 84 -11.43 1.28 3.94
CA ARG A 84 -10.14 1.87 4.35
C ARG A 84 -10.19 3.31 3.91
N ARG A 85 -10.35 4.24 4.86
CA ARG A 85 -10.50 5.67 4.56
C ARG A 85 -9.42 6.05 3.56
N PRO A 86 -9.78 6.46 2.34
CA PRO A 86 -8.80 6.74 1.32
C PRO A 86 -7.85 7.82 1.82
N LEU A 87 -6.61 7.77 1.33
CA LEU A 87 -5.65 8.81 1.65
C LEU A 87 -6.21 10.15 1.16
N PRO A 88 -6.13 11.24 1.94
CA PRO A 88 -6.59 12.55 1.50
C PRO A 88 -6.03 12.90 0.11
N PRO A 89 -6.84 13.46 -0.81
CA PRO A 89 -6.41 13.71 -2.19
C PRO A 89 -5.10 14.50 -2.29
N ILE A 90 -4.86 15.45 -1.37
CA ILE A 90 -3.62 16.22 -1.30
C ILE A 90 -2.37 15.35 -1.10
N ILE A 91 -2.47 14.29 -0.29
CA ILE A 91 -1.35 13.36 -0.04
C ILE A 91 -1.16 12.44 -1.25
N ARG A 92 -2.24 12.00 -1.90
CA ARG A 92 -2.15 11.18 -3.12
C ARG A 92 -1.44 11.94 -4.23
N ARG A 93 -1.84 13.20 -4.46
CA ARG A 93 -1.19 14.12 -5.40
C ARG A 93 0.29 14.33 -5.08
N MET A 94 0.62 14.53 -3.80
CA MET A 94 2.01 14.66 -3.37
C MET A 94 2.85 13.41 -3.69
N ILE A 95 2.29 12.21 -3.52
CA ILE A 95 2.97 10.94 -3.85
C ILE A 95 3.33 10.89 -5.34
N VAL A 96 2.38 11.17 -6.23
CA VAL A 96 2.63 11.14 -7.68
C VAL A 96 3.60 12.25 -8.12
N GLU A 97 3.49 13.45 -7.53
CA GLU A 97 4.39 14.58 -7.83
C GLU A 97 5.83 14.30 -7.39
N LEU A 98 6.02 13.67 -6.21
CA LEU A 98 7.35 13.26 -5.74
C LEU A 98 7.95 12.19 -6.65
N LYS A 99 7.15 11.20 -7.06
CA LYS A 99 7.63 10.15 -7.96
C LYS A 99 7.98 10.71 -9.34
N ALA A 100 7.26 11.72 -9.81
CA ALA A 100 7.57 12.46 -11.03
C ALA A 100 8.85 13.32 -10.88
N GLU A 101 9.08 13.96 -9.72
CA GLU A 101 10.26 14.81 -9.47
C GLU A 101 11.55 14.02 -9.48
N HIS A 102 11.52 12.85 -8.82
CA HIS A 102 12.67 11.98 -8.72
C HIS A 102 12.22 10.52 -8.76
N PRO A 103 12.16 9.90 -9.97
CA PRO A 103 11.69 8.54 -10.15
C PRO A 103 12.44 7.49 -9.31
N ARG A 104 13.68 7.79 -8.90
CA ARG A 104 14.51 6.92 -8.06
C ARG A 104 14.12 6.90 -6.58
N PHE A 105 13.17 7.73 -6.14
CA PHE A 105 12.66 7.63 -4.77
C PHE A 105 12.12 6.24 -4.46
N SER A 106 12.55 5.72 -3.31
CA SER A 106 11.91 4.56 -2.69
C SER A 106 10.58 4.95 -2.05
N LEU A 107 9.69 3.97 -1.90
CA LEU A 107 8.39 4.19 -1.23
C LEU A 107 8.56 4.68 0.22
N GLY A 108 9.64 4.26 0.89
CA GLY A 108 9.97 4.71 2.24
C GLY A 108 10.33 6.19 2.30
N GLU A 109 11.12 6.68 1.33
CA GLU A 109 11.50 8.09 1.21
C GLU A 109 10.28 8.98 0.92
N ILE A 110 9.40 8.55 0.00
CA ILE A 110 8.13 9.25 -0.26
C ILE A 110 7.30 9.35 1.02
N GLY A 111 7.20 8.26 1.79
CA GLY A 111 6.48 8.26 3.05
C GLY A 111 7.08 9.23 4.08
N THR A 112 8.40 9.31 4.18
CA THR A 112 9.10 10.25 5.06
C THR A 112 8.84 11.70 4.65
N ILE A 113 8.93 12.03 3.36
CA ILE A 113 8.66 13.38 2.86
C ILE A 113 7.20 13.78 3.13
N CYS A 114 6.24 12.87 2.87
CA CYS A 114 4.83 13.10 3.20
C CYS A 114 4.64 13.39 4.71
N TYR A 115 5.33 12.64 5.57
CA TYR A 115 5.27 12.84 7.01
C TYR A 115 5.80 14.22 7.42
N VAL A 116 6.95 14.64 6.90
CA VAL A 116 7.53 15.95 7.21
C VAL A 116 6.62 17.09 6.75
N ARG A 117 5.98 16.96 5.58
CA ARG A 117 5.14 18.02 5.01
C ARG A 117 3.72 18.07 5.54
N THR A 118 3.14 16.92 5.94
CA THR A 118 1.71 16.84 6.29
C THR A 118 1.43 16.21 7.65
N GLY A 119 2.46 15.80 8.41
CA GLY A 119 2.33 15.09 9.68
C GLY A 119 1.80 13.65 9.57
N ARG A 120 1.49 13.16 8.35
CA ARG A 120 0.94 11.82 8.12
C ARG A 120 1.90 11.01 7.27
N ARG A 121 2.26 9.82 7.75
CA ARG A 121 3.16 8.90 7.04
C ARG A 121 2.37 7.78 6.35
N PRO A 122 2.21 7.80 5.01
CA PRO A 122 1.60 6.69 4.30
C PRO A 122 2.52 5.46 4.35
N GLY A 123 1.92 4.27 4.52
CA GLY A 123 2.66 3.01 4.46
C GLY A 123 3.05 2.64 3.03
N LYS A 124 4.10 1.82 2.86
CA LYS A 124 4.64 1.46 1.54
C LYS A 124 3.59 0.91 0.58
N HIS A 125 2.76 -0.04 1.03
CA HIS A 125 1.66 -0.60 0.22
C HIS A 125 0.57 0.43 -0.14
N THR A 126 0.38 1.45 0.69
CA THR A 126 -0.56 2.53 0.36
C THR A 126 -0.01 3.41 -0.76
N ILE A 127 1.30 3.71 -0.72
CA ILE A 127 1.98 4.49 -1.75
C ILE A 127 2.01 3.72 -3.07
N GLU A 128 2.37 2.44 -3.02
CA GLU A 128 2.36 1.54 -4.19
C GLU A 128 0.99 1.51 -4.87
N ARG A 129 -0.08 1.34 -4.08
CA ARG A 129 -1.45 1.39 -4.59
C ARG A 129 -1.79 2.74 -5.23
N VAL A 130 -1.45 3.86 -4.60
CA VAL A 130 -1.70 5.20 -5.18
C VAL A 130 -0.99 5.35 -6.52
N LEU A 131 0.25 4.89 -6.64
CA LEU A 131 1.02 4.95 -7.89
C LEU A 131 0.49 4.02 -8.98
N ALA A 132 -0.23 2.95 -8.61
CA ALA A 132 -0.90 2.05 -9.56
C ALA A 132 -2.25 2.61 -10.02
N GLU A 133 -2.95 3.33 -9.13
CA GLU A 133 -4.29 3.90 -9.39
C GLU A 133 -4.22 5.25 -10.13
N GLU A 134 -3.21 6.08 -9.87
CA GLU A 134 -3.08 7.43 -10.43
C GLU A 134 -1.96 7.52 -11.47
N PRO A 135 -2.18 8.22 -12.61
CA PRO A 135 -1.11 8.46 -13.57
C PRO A 135 -0.04 9.37 -12.96
N VAL A 136 1.22 8.96 -13.05
CA VAL A 136 2.36 9.80 -12.66
C VAL A 136 2.55 10.88 -13.73
N PRO A 137 2.47 12.19 -13.39
CA PRO A 137 2.62 13.25 -14.37
C PRO A 137 4.04 13.24 -14.96
N LEU A 138 4.15 13.52 -16.25
CA LEU A 138 5.45 13.72 -16.89
C LEU A 138 6.01 15.08 -16.45
N ARG A 139 7.09 15.06 -15.69
CA ARG A 139 7.80 16.28 -15.29
C ARG A 139 8.92 16.57 -16.28
N ILE A 140 8.71 17.59 -17.11
CA ILE A 140 9.69 18.03 -18.12
C ILE A 140 10.77 18.89 -17.47
N LEU A 141 10.43 19.67 -16.44
CA LEU A 141 11.34 20.56 -15.74
C LEU A 141 11.62 20.07 -14.33
N ARG A 142 12.91 20.01 -13.97
CA ARG A 142 13.37 19.76 -12.59
C ARG A 142 13.19 21.03 -11.76
N ARG A 143 12.92 20.89 -10.46
CA ARG A 143 12.71 22.05 -9.57
C ARG A 143 13.99 22.86 -9.34
N PHE A 144 15.10 22.15 -9.20
CA PHE A 144 16.44 22.70 -9.21
C PHE A 144 17.27 21.99 -10.28
N GLU A 145 18.15 22.74 -10.92
CA GLU A 145 19.19 22.23 -11.80
C GLU A 145 20.20 21.36 -11.01
N PRO A 146 20.96 20.48 -11.70
CA PRO A 146 22.13 19.84 -11.11
C PRO A 146 23.07 20.84 -10.43
N TYR A 147 23.74 20.41 -9.37
CA TYR A 147 24.52 21.28 -8.48
C TYR A 147 25.57 22.11 -9.22
N HIS A 148 26.18 21.56 -10.27
CA HIS A 148 27.25 22.23 -11.01
C HIS A 148 26.74 23.19 -12.09
N GLU A 149 25.45 23.15 -12.43
CA GLU A 149 24.82 23.99 -13.46
C GLU A 149 24.27 25.31 -12.90
N ILE A 150 23.75 25.30 -11.66
CA ILE A 150 23.35 26.53 -10.95
C ILE A 150 24.57 27.46 -10.88
N SER A 151 24.54 28.70 -11.34
CA SER A 151 25.76 29.52 -11.38
C SER A 151 26.22 29.99 -10.00
N GLU A 152 25.28 30.40 -9.15
CA GLU A 152 25.59 31.01 -7.86
C GLU A 152 25.85 29.97 -6.76
N ALA A 153 27.01 30.06 -6.12
CA ALA A 153 27.42 29.12 -5.07
C ALA A 153 26.43 29.11 -3.89
N ARG A 154 25.93 30.28 -3.51
CA ARG A 154 24.95 30.43 -2.44
C ARG A 154 23.63 29.72 -2.78
N GLU A 155 23.18 29.85 -4.03
CA GLU A 155 21.94 29.20 -4.49
C GLU A 155 22.08 27.68 -4.54
N ARG A 156 23.24 27.16 -4.96
CA ARG A 156 23.55 25.72 -4.92
C ARG A 156 23.37 25.14 -3.53
N ARG A 157 23.98 25.77 -2.51
CA ARG A 157 23.91 25.30 -1.13
C ARG A 157 22.51 25.46 -0.56
N ARG A 158 21.83 26.56 -0.89
CA ARG A 158 20.43 26.79 -0.50
C ARG A 158 19.48 25.74 -1.05
N ALA A 159 19.65 25.28 -2.29
CA ALA A 159 18.85 24.20 -2.88
C ALA A 159 18.99 22.88 -2.09
N VAL A 160 20.22 22.53 -1.70
CA VAL A 160 20.50 21.36 -0.85
C VAL A 160 19.79 21.46 0.51
N VAL A 161 19.90 22.61 1.16
CA VAL A 161 19.24 22.86 2.46
C VAL A 161 17.72 22.80 2.33
N ALA A 162 17.15 23.38 1.26
CA ALA A 162 15.72 23.36 1.02
C ALA A 162 15.17 21.93 0.84
N LEU A 163 15.85 21.09 0.05
CA LEU A 163 15.46 19.69 -0.11
C LEU A 163 15.52 18.93 1.23
N HIS A 164 16.56 19.16 2.03
CA HIS A 164 16.70 18.52 3.34
C HIS A 164 15.60 18.95 4.32
N ALA A 165 15.25 20.24 4.36
CA ALA A 165 14.17 20.77 5.20
C ALA A 165 12.80 20.16 4.84
N GLU A 166 12.61 19.76 3.58
CA GLU A 166 11.39 19.07 3.12
C GLU A 166 11.36 17.57 3.44
N GLY A 167 12.40 17.03 4.08
CA GLY A 167 12.50 15.63 4.48
C GLY A 167 13.14 14.73 3.44
N TRP A 168 13.80 15.28 2.41
CA TRP A 168 14.57 14.47 1.47
C TRP A 168 15.79 13.86 2.19
N THR A 169 16.06 12.58 1.92
CA THR A 169 17.25 11.92 2.47
C THR A 169 18.50 12.46 1.80
N VAL A 170 19.63 12.45 2.52
CA VAL A 170 20.95 12.81 1.96
C VAL A 170 21.26 12.02 0.68
N LYS A 171 20.87 10.74 0.64
CA LYS A 171 21.02 9.88 -0.54
C LYS A 171 20.21 10.41 -1.73
N ALA A 172 18.94 10.78 -1.52
CA ALA A 172 18.09 11.31 -2.57
C ALA A 172 18.57 12.69 -3.03
N ILE A 173 19.00 13.56 -2.12
CA ILE A 173 19.56 14.87 -2.45
C ILE A 173 20.81 14.71 -3.32
N ALA A 174 21.76 13.87 -2.90
CA ALA A 174 22.97 13.58 -3.66
C ALA A 174 22.65 13.09 -5.09
N GLY A 175 21.73 12.13 -5.22
CA GLY A 175 21.29 11.61 -6.51
C GLY A 175 20.50 12.62 -7.36
N TYR A 176 19.72 13.49 -6.73
CA TYR A 176 18.95 14.53 -7.40
C TYR A 176 19.85 15.67 -7.90
N MET A 177 20.78 16.13 -7.06
CA MET A 177 21.70 17.23 -7.35
C MET A 177 22.93 16.79 -8.17
N GLY A 178 23.19 15.49 -8.29
CA GLY A 178 24.34 14.96 -9.05
C GLY A 178 25.68 15.12 -8.33
N ILE A 179 25.70 15.02 -7.01
CA ILE A 179 26.90 15.22 -6.16
C ILE A 179 27.10 14.04 -5.20
N ASN A 180 28.25 13.98 -4.54
CA ASN A 180 28.50 13.01 -3.49
C ASN A 180 27.74 13.38 -2.19
N ARG A 181 27.39 12.37 -1.39
CA ARG A 181 26.77 12.50 -0.07
C ARG A 181 27.63 13.32 0.89
N ASP A 182 28.96 13.21 0.80
CA ASP A 182 29.88 13.98 1.66
C ASP A 182 29.76 15.49 1.42
N THR A 183 29.53 15.89 0.16
CA THR A 183 29.24 17.30 -0.19
C THR A 183 27.95 17.77 0.46
N VAL A 184 26.89 16.94 0.41
CA VAL A 184 25.62 17.24 1.07
C VAL A 184 25.81 17.38 2.59
N TYR A 185 26.49 16.44 3.24
CA TYR A 185 26.78 16.51 4.67
C TYR A 185 27.57 17.77 5.05
N THR A 186 28.58 18.13 4.25
CA THR A 186 29.38 19.33 4.49
C THR A 186 28.54 20.60 4.43
N ILE A 187 27.66 20.70 3.44
CA ILE A 187 26.74 21.85 3.28
C ILE A 187 25.77 21.92 4.46
N LEU A 188 25.14 20.79 4.82
CA LEU A 188 24.19 20.75 5.93
C LEU A 188 24.86 21.06 7.27
N LYS A 189 26.09 20.58 7.48
CA LYS A 189 26.87 20.88 8.69
C LYS A 189 27.14 22.38 8.82
N ARG A 190 27.63 23.02 7.75
CA ARG A 190 27.86 24.48 7.73
C ARG A 190 26.58 25.26 7.94
N TRP A 191 25.47 24.85 7.32
CA TRP A 191 24.17 25.48 7.57
C TRP A 191 23.74 25.40 9.04
N ILE A 192 23.96 24.25 9.69
CA ILE A 192 23.62 24.06 11.12
C ILE A 192 24.52 24.91 12.03
N GLU A 193 25.81 25.04 11.70
CA GLU A 193 26.80 25.76 12.52
C GLU A 193 26.75 27.28 12.30
N GLU A 194 26.53 27.74 11.06
CA GLU A 194 26.76 29.13 10.63
C GLU A 194 25.49 29.79 10.07
N GLY A 195 24.39 29.06 9.89
CA GLY A 195 23.15 29.59 9.32
C GLY A 195 23.33 30.16 7.92
N GLU A 196 22.78 31.35 7.65
CA GLU A 196 22.90 32.00 6.34
C GLU A 196 24.34 32.34 5.93
N ALA A 197 25.24 32.54 6.88
CA ALA A 197 26.66 32.81 6.58
C ALA A 197 27.38 31.58 6.02
N GLY A 198 26.88 30.37 6.31
CA GLY A 198 27.41 29.10 5.80
C GLY A 198 26.89 28.69 4.43
N LEU A 199 26.01 29.50 3.80
CA LEU A 199 25.46 29.27 2.46
C LEU A 199 26.40 29.71 1.34
#